data_AF-K2AZB7-F1
#
_entry.id   AF-K2AZB7-F1
#
_cell.length_a   1.000
_cell.length_b   1.000
_cell.length_c   1.000
_cell.angle_alpha   90.00
_cell.angle_beta   90.00
_cell.angle_gamma   90.00
#
_symmetry.space_group_name_H-M   'P 1'
#
loop_
_entity.id
_entity.type
_entity.pdbx_description
1 polymer ?
#
loop_
_entity_poly.entity_id
_entity_poly.type
_entity_poly.pdbx_seq_one_letter_code
_entity_poly.pdbx_strand_id
1 'polypeptide(L)'
;MTSHNIPRCMSTQHPDNVSQPFFAEHAQMGGEDEIQEAYYAYSHLGCDEQMWDAEGKEVDTFVVKKLLTKNEQFFRTHRLGNELRLTVRVPNPEVEKTEGKILLETLESIPRSFDAARAFYGDDVTAPIFEVILPMTTSAESLDRIYHYYKDFVAGKGNTPVRPDDISVSEWVGEFRPETVHVIPLFED
;
A
#
# COMPACT_ATOMS: atom_id res chain seq x y z
N MET A 1 0.93 20.36 7.31
CA MET A 1 1.83 19.20 7.07
C MET A 1 1.97 18.49 8.40
N THR A 2 1.29 17.36 8.56
CA THR A 2 1.58 16.43 9.66
C THR A 2 3.03 15.99 9.49
N SER A 3 3.89 16.24 10.49
CA SER A 3 5.26 15.74 10.45
C SER A 3 5.22 14.24 10.69
N HIS A 4 5.22 13.45 9.63
CA HIS A 4 5.40 12.01 9.76
C HIS A 4 6.87 11.75 10.04
N ASN A 5 7.20 11.22 11.23
CA ASN A 5 8.55 10.75 11.51
C ASN A 5 8.90 9.66 10.50
N ILE A 6 10.05 9.76 9.84
CA ILE A 6 10.53 8.72 8.94
C ILE A 6 11.00 7.52 9.79
N PRO A 7 10.43 6.32 9.60
CA PRO A 7 10.89 5.09 10.24
C PRO A 7 12.39 4.85 10.05
N ARG A 8 13.02 4.16 11.01
CA ARG A 8 14.42 3.73 10.87
C ARG A 8 14.56 2.27 10.44
N CYS A 9 13.50 1.48 10.57
CA CYS A 9 13.51 0.05 10.32
C CYS A 9 12.33 -0.33 9.42
N MET A 10 12.65 -0.79 8.22
CA MET A 10 11.72 -1.33 7.23
C MET A 10 11.97 -2.83 7.06
N SER A 11 10.95 -3.64 7.31
CA SER A 11 10.91 -5.05 6.95
C SER A 11 10.46 -5.20 5.49
N THR A 12 10.91 -6.24 4.79
CA THR A 12 10.65 -6.44 3.34
C THR A 12 10.34 -7.89 3.04
N GLN A 13 9.75 -8.17 1.87
CA GLN A 13 9.31 -9.50 1.44
C GLN A 13 10.27 -10.14 0.43
N HIS A 14 11.56 -9.81 0.50
CA HIS A 14 12.58 -10.42 -0.35
C HIS A 14 12.66 -11.93 -0.07
N PRO A 15 12.76 -12.77 -1.11
CA PRO A 15 12.81 -14.23 -0.96
C PRO A 15 14.25 -14.71 -0.69
N ASP A 16 14.97 -14.09 0.25
CA ASP A 16 16.37 -14.38 0.59
C ASP A 16 16.52 -15.34 1.79
N ASN A 17 15.41 -15.77 2.40
CA ASN A 17 15.43 -16.71 3.50
C ASN A 17 15.83 -18.13 3.05
N VAL A 18 16.75 -18.76 3.79
CA VAL A 18 17.21 -20.14 3.50
C VAL A 18 16.24 -21.20 4.03
N SER A 19 15.60 -20.92 5.17
CA SER A 19 14.70 -21.84 5.86
C SER A 19 13.33 -21.21 6.02
N GLN A 20 12.30 -22.04 6.04
CA GLN A 20 10.92 -21.61 6.29
C GLN A 20 10.83 -20.93 7.67
N PRO A 21 10.31 -19.69 7.75
CA PRO A 21 10.06 -19.03 9.03
C PRO A 21 9.06 -19.83 9.87
N PHE A 22 9.24 -19.81 11.20
CA PHE A 22 8.39 -20.61 12.11
C PHE A 22 6.91 -20.20 12.12
N PHE A 23 6.60 -19.00 11.62
CA PHE A 23 5.24 -18.46 11.53
C PHE A 23 4.60 -18.65 10.15
N ALA A 24 5.33 -19.17 9.16
CA ALA A 24 4.83 -19.42 7.82
C ALA A 24 4.33 -20.86 7.71
N GLU A 25 3.25 -21.07 6.96
CA GLU A 25 2.74 -22.41 6.61
C GLU A 25 3.59 -23.06 5.51
N HIS A 26 4.16 -22.25 4.61
CA HIS A 26 4.93 -22.72 3.46
C HIS A 26 6.32 -22.09 3.40
N ALA A 27 7.27 -22.78 2.73
CA ALA A 27 8.61 -22.25 2.50
C ALA A 27 8.63 -21.05 1.52
N GLN A 28 7.74 -21.08 0.52
CA GLN A 28 7.45 -19.94 -0.33
C GLN A 28 6.30 -19.17 0.30
N MET A 29 6.59 -17.99 0.84
CA MET A 29 5.58 -17.16 1.49
C MET A 29 4.67 -16.50 0.45
N GLY A 30 3.36 -16.53 0.72
CA GLY A 30 2.35 -15.84 -0.06
C GLY A 30 1.03 -15.75 0.71
N GLY A 31 0.21 -14.75 0.39
CA GLY A 31 -1.14 -14.63 0.94
C GLY A 31 -1.13 -14.44 2.46
N GLU A 32 -1.66 -15.40 3.21
CA GLU A 32 -1.77 -15.27 4.68
C GLU A 32 -0.41 -15.34 5.41
N ASP A 33 0.59 -16.02 4.82
CA ASP A 33 1.95 -16.06 5.38
C ASP A 33 2.56 -14.65 5.41
N GLU A 34 2.34 -13.85 4.36
CA GLU A 34 2.83 -12.48 4.24
C GLU A 34 2.10 -11.51 5.19
N ILE A 35 0.81 -11.73 5.46
CA ILE A 35 0.07 -10.98 6.49
C ILE A 35 0.65 -11.27 7.88
N GLN A 36 0.95 -12.54 8.16
CA GLN A 36 1.52 -12.97 9.43
C GLN A 36 2.95 -12.44 9.60
N GLU A 37 3.76 -12.44 8.54
CA GLU A 37 5.10 -11.85 8.50
C GLU A 37 5.06 -10.36 8.84
N ALA A 38 4.23 -9.58 8.15
CA ALA A 38 4.11 -8.15 8.37
C ALA A 38 3.68 -7.85 9.82
N TYR A 39 2.69 -8.58 10.34
CA TYR A 39 2.31 -8.48 11.75
C TYR A 39 3.48 -8.82 12.70
N TYR A 40 4.22 -9.90 12.42
CA TYR A 40 5.35 -10.32 13.25
C TYR A 40 6.47 -9.28 13.26
N ALA A 41 6.79 -8.69 12.10
CA ALA A 41 7.77 -7.61 11.97
C ALA A 41 7.40 -6.40 12.86
N TYR A 42 6.14 -5.95 12.81
CA TYR A 42 5.67 -4.86 13.66
C TYR A 42 5.70 -5.22 15.15
N SER A 43 5.11 -6.36 15.51
CA SER A 43 4.77 -6.66 16.91
C SER A 43 5.90 -7.29 17.71
N HIS A 44 6.83 -8.01 17.07
CA HIS A 44 7.87 -8.77 17.76
C HIS A 44 9.29 -8.30 17.42
N LEU A 45 9.52 -7.82 16.19
CA LEU A 45 10.84 -7.33 15.77
C LEU A 45 11.02 -5.83 15.99
N GLY A 46 9.93 -5.09 16.24
CA GLY A 46 9.96 -3.65 16.43
C GLY A 46 10.28 -2.89 15.14
N CYS A 47 9.94 -3.46 13.98
CA CYS A 47 9.96 -2.72 12.72
C CYS A 47 8.82 -1.69 12.75
N ASP A 48 9.10 -0.50 12.24
CA ASP A 48 8.13 0.59 12.17
C ASP A 48 7.48 0.67 10.77
N GLU A 49 8.06 -0.03 9.80
CA GLU A 49 7.64 -0.02 8.41
C GLU A 49 7.70 -1.42 7.80
N GLN A 50 6.73 -1.74 6.95
CA GLN A 50 6.74 -2.93 6.11
C GLN A 50 6.64 -2.48 4.65
N MET A 51 7.60 -2.91 3.85
CA MET A 51 7.48 -2.88 2.39
C MET A 51 6.59 -4.03 1.95
N TRP A 52 5.53 -3.71 1.23
CA TRP A 52 4.65 -4.68 0.58
C TRP A 52 5.01 -4.78 -0.89
N ASP A 53 5.45 -5.95 -1.32
CA ASP A 53 5.95 -6.18 -2.66
C ASP A 53 4.83 -6.58 -3.61
N ALA A 54 4.43 -5.62 -4.46
CA ALA A 54 3.51 -5.84 -5.56
C ALA A 54 4.24 -6.06 -6.90
N GLU A 55 5.57 -5.89 -6.92
CA GLU A 55 6.39 -6.22 -8.08
C GLU A 55 6.62 -7.74 -8.14
N GLY A 56 6.36 -8.36 -9.30
CA GLY A 56 6.65 -9.79 -9.51
C GLY A 56 5.78 -10.80 -8.74
N LYS A 57 4.66 -10.38 -8.11
CA LYS A 57 3.74 -11.26 -7.37
C LYS A 57 2.27 -10.95 -7.63
N GLU A 58 1.39 -11.95 -7.43
CA GLU A 58 -0.05 -11.72 -7.35
C GLU A 58 -0.37 -10.92 -6.08
N VAL A 59 -0.79 -9.67 -6.24
CA VAL A 59 -0.94 -8.71 -5.13
C VAL A 59 -2.22 -8.97 -4.33
N ASP A 60 -2.09 -9.25 -3.03
CA ASP A 60 -3.24 -9.22 -2.12
C ASP A 60 -3.67 -7.77 -1.84
N THR A 61 -4.61 -7.29 -2.65
CA THR A 61 -5.17 -5.94 -2.49
C THR A 61 -5.89 -5.74 -1.14
N PHE A 62 -6.19 -6.79 -0.36
CA PHE A 62 -6.87 -6.72 0.93
C PHE A 62 -5.93 -6.70 2.15
N VAL A 63 -4.62 -6.50 1.94
CA VAL A 63 -3.59 -6.47 2.99
C VAL A 63 -3.98 -5.64 4.23
N VAL A 64 -4.41 -4.39 4.07
CA VAL A 64 -4.77 -3.53 5.21
C VAL A 64 -5.95 -4.12 5.98
N LYS A 65 -6.99 -4.57 5.29
CA LYS A 65 -8.15 -5.18 5.95
C LYS A 65 -7.74 -6.41 6.75
N LYS A 66 -6.89 -7.28 6.17
CA LYS A 66 -6.43 -8.51 6.82
C LYS A 66 -5.55 -8.22 8.03
N LEU A 67 -4.59 -7.30 7.91
CA LEU A 67 -3.74 -6.88 9.03
C LEU A 67 -4.57 -6.38 10.21
N LEU A 68 -5.49 -5.44 9.96
CA LEU A 68 -6.29 -4.82 11.01
C LEU A 68 -7.25 -5.82 11.66
N THR A 69 -7.96 -6.63 10.87
CA THR A 69 -8.99 -7.55 11.40
C THR A 69 -8.42 -8.80 12.06
N LYS A 70 -7.26 -9.30 11.62
CA LYS A 70 -6.62 -10.48 12.25
C LYS A 70 -5.91 -10.14 13.56
N ASN A 71 -5.41 -8.91 13.71
CA ASN A 71 -4.58 -8.50 14.84
C ASN A 71 -5.13 -7.23 15.52
N GLU A 72 -6.46 -7.18 15.74
CA GLU A 72 -7.15 -5.95 16.12
C GLU A 72 -6.56 -5.28 17.37
N GLN A 73 -6.27 -6.08 18.42
CA GLN A 73 -5.80 -5.54 19.70
C GLN A 73 -4.47 -4.77 19.53
N PHE A 74 -3.57 -5.29 18.70
CA PHE A 74 -2.30 -4.65 18.42
C PHE A 74 -2.52 -3.35 17.65
N PHE A 75 -3.25 -3.39 16.54
CA PHE A 75 -3.44 -2.22 15.68
C PHE A 75 -4.29 -1.11 16.31
N ARG A 76 -5.16 -1.42 17.29
CA ARG A 76 -5.84 -0.38 18.10
C ARG A 76 -4.88 0.44 18.96
N THR A 77 -3.73 -0.11 19.31
CA THR A 77 -2.70 0.56 20.13
C THR A 77 -1.51 1.05 19.32
N HIS A 78 -1.27 0.47 18.14
CA HIS A 78 -0.19 0.81 17.22
C HIS A 78 -0.78 1.11 15.83
N ARG A 79 -1.04 2.39 15.54
CA ARG A 79 -1.91 2.76 14.41
C ARG A 79 -1.16 2.71 13.07
N LEU A 80 -1.68 1.92 12.13
CA LEU A 80 -1.20 1.87 10.75
C LEU A 80 -1.53 3.18 9.99
N GLY A 81 -0.55 3.72 9.28
CA GLY A 81 -0.62 5.04 8.63
C GLY A 81 -0.24 6.21 9.54
N ASN A 82 0.15 5.95 10.78
CA ASN A 82 0.64 6.97 11.73
C ASN A 82 1.94 6.55 12.40
N GLU A 83 1.87 5.57 13.32
CA GLU A 83 3.03 5.03 14.03
C GLU A 83 3.71 3.94 13.20
N LEU A 84 2.90 3.10 12.57
CA LEU A 84 3.36 2.04 11.66
C LEU A 84 3.12 2.45 10.21
N ARG A 85 4.06 2.15 9.32
CA ARG A 85 3.94 2.40 7.88
C ARG A 85 3.81 1.13 7.07
N LEU A 86 2.96 1.19 6.05
CA LEU A 86 2.88 0.20 4.98
C LEU A 86 3.17 0.91 3.67
N THR A 87 4.29 0.54 3.04
CA THR A 87 4.80 1.18 1.82
C THR A 87 4.81 0.16 0.71
N VAL A 88 4.12 0.44 -0.40
CA VAL A 88 3.93 -0.55 -1.46
C VAL A 88 4.99 -0.37 -2.54
N ARG A 89 5.79 -1.39 -2.82
CA ARG A 89 6.68 -1.46 -3.99
C ARG A 89 5.84 -1.87 -5.19
N VAL A 90 5.64 -0.96 -6.13
CA VAL A 90 4.80 -1.17 -7.32
C VAL A 90 5.64 -1.68 -8.50
N PRO A 91 5.07 -2.41 -9.47
CA PRO A 91 5.82 -2.78 -10.66
C PRO A 91 6.17 -1.55 -11.50
N ASN A 92 7.35 -1.57 -12.14
CA ASN A 92 7.74 -0.54 -13.09
C ASN A 92 7.22 -0.87 -14.49
N PRO A 93 6.20 -0.15 -15.02
CA PRO A 93 5.57 -0.47 -16.30
C PRO A 93 6.49 -0.24 -17.51
N GLU A 94 7.59 0.52 -17.35
CA GLU A 94 8.55 0.79 -18.41
C GLU A 94 9.54 -0.39 -18.59
N VAL A 95 9.75 -1.18 -17.54
CA VAL A 95 10.62 -2.37 -17.55
C VAL A 95 9.78 -3.64 -17.64
N GLU A 96 8.80 -3.81 -16.75
CA GLU A 96 7.95 -4.98 -16.62
C GLU A 96 6.64 -4.81 -17.42
N LYS A 97 6.75 -4.85 -18.75
CA LYS A 97 5.62 -4.53 -19.64
C LYS A 97 4.39 -5.43 -19.48
N THR A 98 4.55 -6.65 -18.98
CA THR A 98 3.42 -7.57 -18.74
C THR A 98 2.66 -7.21 -17.46
N GLU A 99 3.33 -6.62 -16.47
CA GLU A 99 2.79 -6.30 -15.15
C GLU A 99 2.31 -4.83 -15.05
N GLY A 100 2.41 -4.04 -16.13
CA GLY A 100 2.06 -2.61 -16.09
C GLY A 100 0.60 -2.32 -15.70
N LYS A 101 -0.32 -3.29 -15.81
CA LYS A 101 -1.70 -3.15 -15.30
C LYS A 101 -1.81 -3.41 -13.81
N ILE A 102 -0.92 -4.23 -13.24
CA ILE A 102 -0.83 -4.45 -11.79
C ILE A 102 -0.48 -3.14 -11.07
N LEU A 103 0.33 -2.27 -11.67
CA LEU A 103 0.55 -0.91 -11.15
C LEU A 103 -0.80 -0.19 -10.93
N LEU A 104 -1.67 -0.21 -11.94
CA LEU A 104 -2.96 0.49 -11.90
C LEU A 104 -3.87 -0.13 -10.83
N GLU A 105 -3.96 -1.46 -10.81
CA GLU A 105 -4.73 -2.20 -9.80
C GLU A 105 -4.23 -1.94 -8.38
N THR A 106 -2.91 -1.85 -8.19
CA THR A 106 -2.27 -1.56 -6.91
C THR A 106 -2.62 -0.16 -6.44
N LEU A 107 -2.47 0.85 -7.32
CA LEU A 107 -2.84 2.24 -7.01
C LEU A 107 -4.35 2.37 -6.72
N GLU A 108 -5.19 1.68 -7.48
CA GLU A 108 -6.65 1.63 -7.30
C GLU A 108 -7.08 0.95 -5.98
N SER A 109 -6.23 0.11 -5.40
CA SER A 109 -6.51 -0.53 -4.12
C SER A 109 -6.33 0.38 -2.90
N ILE A 110 -5.62 1.51 -3.06
CA ILE A 110 -5.27 2.41 -1.95
C ILE A 110 -6.52 3.06 -1.32
N PRO A 111 -7.47 3.63 -2.09
CA PRO A 111 -8.75 4.13 -1.54
C PRO A 111 -9.52 3.08 -0.73
N ARG A 112 -9.59 1.85 -1.24
CA ARG A 112 -10.24 0.76 -0.51
C ARG A 112 -9.51 0.40 0.79
N SER A 113 -8.18 0.45 0.77
CA SER A 113 -7.37 0.25 1.98
C SER A 113 -7.64 1.33 3.01
N PHE A 114 -7.82 2.57 2.58
CA PHE A 114 -8.25 3.67 3.42
C PHE A 114 -9.65 3.42 4.00
N ASP A 115 -10.63 2.98 3.21
CA ASP A 115 -11.98 2.65 3.71
C ASP A 115 -11.95 1.54 4.78
N ALA A 116 -11.12 0.52 4.57
CA ALA A 116 -10.93 -0.55 5.56
C ALA A 116 -10.35 0.01 6.87
N ALA A 117 -9.39 0.92 6.78
CA ALA A 117 -8.84 1.60 7.96
C ALA A 117 -9.87 2.53 8.62
N ARG A 118 -10.68 3.26 7.86
CA ARG A 118 -11.76 4.13 8.38
C ARG A 118 -12.81 3.32 9.13
N ALA A 119 -13.20 2.17 8.57
CA ALA A 119 -14.13 1.25 9.24
C ALA A 119 -13.57 0.70 10.57
N PHE A 120 -12.25 0.57 10.69
CA PHE A 120 -11.59 0.04 11.88
C PHE A 120 -11.28 1.10 12.96
N TYR A 121 -10.81 2.27 12.53
CA TYR A 121 -10.35 3.37 13.40
C TYR A 121 -11.37 4.49 13.62
N GLY A 122 -12.42 4.58 12.79
CA GLY A 122 -13.37 5.70 12.80
C GLY A 122 -12.87 6.91 12.00
N ASP A 123 -13.47 8.07 12.25
CA ASP A 123 -13.25 9.29 11.46
C ASP A 123 -11.86 9.91 11.67
N ASP A 124 -11.17 9.60 12.77
CA ASP A 124 -9.80 10.04 13.05
C ASP A 124 -8.74 9.20 12.31
N VAL A 125 -9.12 8.47 11.26
CA VAL A 125 -8.22 7.60 10.49
C VAL A 125 -7.17 8.39 9.72
N THR A 126 -5.94 7.87 9.74
CA THR A 126 -4.86 8.27 8.83
C THR A 126 -4.79 7.29 7.66
N ALA A 127 -4.35 7.74 6.49
CA ALA A 127 -4.20 6.86 5.35
C ALA A 127 -3.18 5.75 5.66
N PRO A 128 -3.56 4.46 5.60
CA PRO A 128 -2.66 3.36 5.92
C PRO A 128 -1.56 3.19 4.89
N ILE A 129 -1.81 3.63 3.65
CA ILE A 129 -0.86 3.67 2.53
C ILE A 129 -0.94 5.08 1.96
N PHE A 130 0.20 5.78 1.92
CA PHE A 130 0.35 7.11 1.33
C PHE A 130 1.68 7.28 0.58
N GLU A 131 2.52 6.25 0.58
CA GLU A 131 3.82 6.17 -0.09
C GLU A 131 3.86 4.90 -0.94
N VAL A 132 4.43 5.01 -2.15
CA VAL A 132 4.71 3.88 -3.04
C VAL A 132 6.16 3.95 -3.52
N ILE A 133 6.82 2.81 -3.69
CA ILE A 133 8.19 2.70 -4.19
C ILE A 133 8.16 2.29 -5.66
N LEU A 134 8.81 3.06 -6.53
CA LEU A 134 9.05 2.71 -7.94
C LEU A 134 10.46 2.11 -8.10
N PRO A 135 10.59 0.80 -8.39
CA PRO A 135 11.86 0.14 -8.68
C PRO A 135 12.41 0.54 -10.06
N MET A 136 13.69 0.30 -10.28
CA MET A 136 14.39 0.58 -11.55
C MET A 136 14.11 2.00 -12.08
N THR A 137 14.09 2.98 -11.18
CA THR A 137 13.77 4.36 -11.55
C THR A 137 14.92 4.97 -12.33
N THR A 138 14.65 5.41 -13.56
CA THR A 138 15.67 6.03 -14.44
C THR A 138 15.38 7.50 -14.77
N SER A 139 14.19 8.01 -14.45
CA SER A 139 13.76 9.36 -14.81
C SER A 139 12.73 9.95 -13.83
N ALA A 140 12.73 11.27 -13.68
CA ALA A 140 11.75 11.98 -12.87
C ALA A 140 10.34 11.89 -13.49
N GLU A 141 10.26 11.83 -14.82
CA GLU A 141 9.02 11.65 -15.58
C GLU A 141 8.31 10.35 -15.22
N SER A 142 9.04 9.29 -14.84
CA SER A 142 8.43 8.03 -14.38
C SER A 142 7.69 8.20 -13.05
N LEU A 143 8.28 8.98 -12.13
CA LEU A 143 7.66 9.30 -10.84
C LEU A 143 6.43 10.19 -11.05
N ASP A 144 6.54 11.22 -11.89
CA ASP A 144 5.45 12.14 -12.21
C ASP A 144 4.26 11.41 -12.83
N ARG A 145 4.49 10.44 -13.72
CA ARG A 145 3.41 9.64 -14.30
C ARG A 145 2.62 8.87 -13.24
N ILE A 146 3.29 8.23 -12.27
CA ILE A 146 2.61 7.51 -11.18
C ILE A 146 1.85 8.49 -10.29
N TYR A 147 2.49 9.60 -9.90
CA TYR A 147 1.87 10.62 -9.06
C TYR A 147 0.60 11.20 -9.70
N HIS A 148 0.70 11.63 -10.96
CA HIS A 148 -0.43 12.20 -11.70
C HIS A 148 -1.50 11.15 -12.02
N TYR A 149 -1.11 9.92 -12.35
CA TYR A 149 -2.07 8.85 -12.54
C TYR A 149 -2.92 8.63 -11.28
N TYR A 150 -2.27 8.48 -10.11
CA TYR A 150 -2.99 8.33 -8.86
C TYR A 150 -3.87 9.55 -8.57
N LYS A 151 -3.30 10.75 -8.58
CA LYS A 151 -4.00 11.98 -8.20
C LYS A 151 -5.20 12.25 -9.12
N ASP A 152 -5.01 12.16 -10.43
CA ASP A 152 -5.98 12.63 -11.41
C ASP A 152 -6.98 11.52 -11.81
N PHE A 153 -6.53 10.26 -11.87
CA PHE A 153 -7.35 9.15 -12.36
C PHE A 153 -7.82 8.18 -11.26
N VAL A 154 -7.10 8.04 -10.14
CA VAL A 154 -7.53 7.17 -9.03
C VAL A 154 -8.31 7.96 -7.98
N ALA A 155 -7.72 9.02 -7.42
CA ALA A 155 -8.41 9.88 -6.46
C ALA A 155 -9.35 10.87 -7.16
N GLY A 156 -8.85 11.52 -8.22
CA GLY A 156 -9.55 12.58 -8.95
C GLY A 156 -10.85 12.12 -9.61
N LYS A 157 -10.96 10.85 -10.01
CA LYS A 157 -12.21 10.32 -10.59
C LYS A 157 -13.41 10.40 -9.66
N GLY A 158 -13.18 10.50 -8.34
CA GLY A 158 -14.23 10.71 -7.36
C GLY A 158 -15.07 11.96 -7.66
N ASN A 159 -14.47 12.99 -8.27
CA ASN A 159 -15.14 14.24 -8.63
C ASN A 159 -15.85 14.20 -9.99
N THR A 160 -15.68 13.13 -10.76
CA THR A 160 -16.29 12.96 -12.08
C THR A 160 -17.71 12.44 -11.92
N PRO A 161 -18.70 12.91 -12.70
CA PRO A 161 -20.04 12.32 -12.69
C PRO A 161 -20.03 10.90 -13.28
N VAL A 162 -20.84 9.99 -12.73
CA VAL A 162 -20.91 8.57 -13.17
C VAL A 162 -21.36 8.46 -14.63
N ARG A 163 -22.24 9.36 -15.06
CA ARG A 163 -22.67 9.60 -16.44
C ARG A 163 -23.02 11.09 -16.61
N PRO A 164 -23.22 11.60 -17.83
CA PRO A 164 -23.61 13.01 -18.02
C PRO A 164 -24.82 13.40 -17.16
N ASP A 165 -24.71 14.54 -16.46
CA ASP A 165 -25.74 15.12 -15.58
C ASP A 165 -26.20 14.19 -14.41
N ASP A 166 -25.29 13.41 -13.83
CA ASP A 166 -25.56 12.50 -12.70
C ASP A 166 -24.71 12.82 -11.46
N ILE A 167 -24.92 12.06 -10.38
CA ILE A 167 -24.08 12.09 -9.17
C ILE A 167 -22.61 11.81 -9.51
N SER A 168 -21.71 12.36 -8.69
CA SER A 168 -20.28 12.06 -8.74
C SER A 168 -19.99 10.61 -8.34
N VAL A 169 -18.85 10.07 -8.78
CA VAL A 169 -18.41 8.74 -8.36
C VAL A 169 -18.30 8.67 -6.83
N SER A 170 -17.80 9.73 -6.17
CA SER A 170 -17.70 9.77 -4.70
C SER A 170 -19.06 9.74 -3.99
N GLU A 171 -20.08 10.40 -4.53
CA GLU A 171 -21.45 10.32 -3.98
C GLU A 171 -22.05 8.92 -4.12
N TRP A 172 -21.61 8.15 -5.11
CA TRP A 172 -22.08 6.79 -5.33
C TRP A 172 -21.37 5.75 -4.44
N VAL A 173 -20.03 5.77 -4.40
CA VAL A 173 -19.23 4.70 -3.78
C VAL A 173 -18.39 5.12 -2.57
N GLY A 174 -18.44 6.39 -2.19
CA GLY A 174 -17.62 6.95 -1.11
C GLY A 174 -16.40 7.73 -1.61
N GLU A 175 -15.78 8.48 -0.70
CA GLU A 175 -14.62 9.31 -1.01
C GLU A 175 -13.38 8.49 -1.39
N PHE A 176 -12.53 9.06 -2.26
CA PHE A 176 -11.24 8.47 -2.61
C PHE A 176 -10.13 9.14 -1.82
N ARG A 177 -9.56 8.42 -0.86
CA ARG A 177 -8.53 8.92 0.06
C ARG A 177 -7.34 7.96 0.15
N PRO A 178 -6.10 8.45 0.34
CA PRO A 178 -5.70 9.86 0.34
C PRO A 178 -5.84 10.48 -1.06
N GLU A 179 -5.91 11.81 -1.14
CA GLU A 179 -6.04 12.54 -2.43
C GLU A 179 -4.78 12.43 -3.29
N THR A 180 -3.64 12.18 -2.66
CA THR A 180 -2.33 12.02 -3.30
C THR A 180 -1.53 10.94 -2.60
N VAL A 181 -0.59 10.35 -3.33
CA VAL A 181 0.48 9.53 -2.76
C VAL A 181 1.84 10.15 -3.04
N HIS A 182 2.83 9.80 -2.24
CA HIS A 182 4.24 10.12 -2.50
C HIS A 182 4.90 8.94 -3.24
N VAL A 183 5.68 9.24 -4.27
CA VAL A 183 6.40 8.24 -5.06
C VAL A 183 7.88 8.28 -4.65
N ILE A 184 8.37 7.18 -4.09
CA ILE A 184 9.75 7.00 -3.64
C ILE A 184 10.51 6.34 -4.79
N PRO A 185 11.55 6.99 -5.34
CA PRO A 185 12.40 6.35 -6.34
C PRO A 185 13.33 5.32 -5.68
N LEU A 186 13.38 4.12 -6.25
CA LEU A 186 14.44 3.16 -6.01
C LEU A 186 15.36 3.11 -7.24
N PHE A 187 16.58 3.60 -7.06
CA PHE A 187 17.64 3.58 -8.08
C PHE A 187 18.45 2.30 -7.93
N GLU A 188 18.59 1.54 -9.01
CA GLU A 188 19.28 0.24 -9.03
C GLU A 188 20.43 0.18 -10.05
N ASP A 189 20.73 1.31 -10.70
CA ASP A 189 21.83 1.54 -11.65
C ASP A 189 22.85 2.57 -11.13
#